data_AF-A0A9D5N6C2-F1
#
_entry.id   AF-A0A9D5N6C2-F1
#
_cell.length_a   1.000
_cell.length_b   1.000
_cell.length_c   1.000
_cell.angle_alpha   90.00
_cell.angle_beta   90.00
_cell.angle_gamma   90.00
#
_symmetry.space_group_name_H-M   'P 1'
#
loop_
_entity.id
_entity.type
_entity.pdbx_description
1 polymer ?
#
loop_
_entity_poly.entity_id
_entity_poly.type
_entity_poly.pdbx_seq_one_letter_code
_entity_poly.pdbx_strand_id
1 'polypeptide(L)'
;MEQKRGLKKAETQLDQAQCIIADMQAKLDVLRDAMLAAEDNREFAPAAVDIAKTYTGLLAAMLDDLEVGCENASFALADAQREPEAAEVEGKQDIASRLLPAIQLTRAGDNVQDIVIDRSGDFAEIHYATGTVIPVGISCDSGIAMIIDVCKALM
;
A
#
# COMPACT_ATOMS: atom_id res chain seq x y z
N MET A 1 -21.76 -4.76 0.97
CA MET A 1 -21.72 -6.21 0.63
C MET A 1 -21.05 -6.47 -0.73
N GLU A 2 -21.22 -5.61 -1.74
CA GLU A 2 -20.60 -5.82 -3.07
C GLU A 2 -19.07 -5.74 -3.06
N GLN A 3 -18.48 -4.85 -2.26
CA GLN A 3 -17.03 -4.66 -2.15
C GLN A 3 -16.29 -5.92 -1.65
N LYS A 4 -16.81 -6.58 -0.60
CA LYS A 4 -16.27 -7.85 -0.08
C LYS A 4 -16.38 -9.01 -1.08
N ARG A 5 -17.37 -8.98 -1.97
CA ARG A 5 -17.56 -10.00 -3.01
C ARG A 5 -16.61 -9.81 -4.19
N GLY A 6 -16.26 -8.55 -4.50
CA GLY A 6 -15.24 -8.20 -5.49
C GLY A 6 -13.83 -8.60 -5.05
N LEU A 7 -13.49 -8.32 -3.79
CA LEU A 7 -12.19 -8.67 -3.20
C LEU A 7 -11.93 -10.18 -3.20
N LYS A 8 -12.88 -10.96 -2.71
CA LYS A 8 -12.78 -12.43 -2.70
C LYS A 8 -12.62 -13.04 -4.10
N LYS A 9 -13.24 -12.41 -5.11
CA LYS A 9 -13.08 -12.82 -6.51
C LYS A 9 -11.67 -12.52 -7.02
N ALA A 10 -11.12 -11.37 -6.68
CA ALA A 10 -9.77 -10.98 -7.06
C ALA A 10 -8.68 -11.81 -6.36
N GLU A 11 -8.85 -12.17 -5.08
CA GLU A 11 -8.01 -13.15 -4.37
C GLU A 11 -7.98 -14.49 -5.10
N THR A 12 -9.16 -15.03 -5.44
CA THR A 12 -9.27 -16.30 -6.15
C THR A 12 -8.57 -16.25 -7.51
N GLN A 13 -8.64 -15.11 -8.19
CA GLN A 13 -7.97 -14.90 -9.48
C GLN A 13 -6.44 -14.82 -9.32
N LEU A 14 -5.95 -14.19 -8.25
CA LEU A 14 -4.52 -14.15 -7.93
C LEU A 14 -3.98 -15.53 -7.61
N ASP A 15 -4.67 -16.29 -6.75
CA ASP A 15 -4.28 -17.66 -6.39
C ASP A 15 -4.20 -18.56 -7.65
N GLN A 16 -5.18 -18.42 -8.54
CA GLN A 16 -5.20 -19.13 -9.83
C GLN A 16 -4.02 -18.72 -10.73
N ALA A 17 -3.70 -17.43 -10.81
CA ALA A 17 -2.58 -16.94 -11.59
C ALA A 17 -1.24 -17.46 -11.04
N GLN A 18 -1.04 -17.45 -9.72
CA GLN A 18 0.15 -17.99 -9.07
C GLN A 18 0.31 -19.50 -9.32
N CYS A 19 -0.78 -20.28 -9.30
CA CYS A 19 -0.73 -21.70 -9.65
C CYS A 19 -0.33 -21.94 -11.11
N ILE A 20 -0.82 -21.10 -12.03
CA ILE A 20 -0.47 -21.19 -13.46
C ILE A 20 1.01 -20.85 -13.67
N ILE A 21 1.52 -19.80 -13.01
CA ILE A 21 2.94 -19.43 -13.07
C ILE A 21 3.82 -20.59 -12.59
N ALA A 22 3.52 -21.17 -11.43
CA ALA A 22 4.30 -22.28 -10.89
C ALA A 22 4.34 -23.51 -11.82
N ASP A 23 3.20 -23.84 -12.46
CA ASP A 23 3.15 -24.91 -13.47
C ASP A 23 3.95 -24.57 -14.74
N MET A 24 3.91 -23.31 -15.18
CA MET A 24 4.71 -22.83 -16.32
C MET A 24 6.21 -22.84 -16.03
N GLN A 25 6.63 -22.43 -14.83
CA GLN A 25 8.02 -22.52 -14.35
C GLN A 25 8.52 -23.97 -14.39
N ALA A 26 7.77 -24.90 -13.79
CA ALA A 26 8.15 -26.32 -13.77
C ALA A 26 8.28 -26.91 -15.18
N LYS A 27 7.41 -26.53 -16.13
CA LYS A 27 7.51 -26.95 -17.53
C LYS A 27 8.70 -26.35 -18.25
N LEU A 28 9.04 -25.09 -17.95
CA LEU A 28 10.21 -24.43 -18.49
C LEU A 28 11.51 -25.07 -18.01
N ASP A 29 11.57 -25.47 -16.74
CA ASP A 29 12.74 -26.18 -16.19
C ASP A 29 12.94 -27.53 -16.89
N VAL A 30 11.86 -28.31 -17.07
CA VAL A 30 11.92 -29.58 -17.82
C VAL A 30 12.38 -29.36 -19.26
N LEU A 31 11.89 -28.30 -19.93
CA LEU A 31 12.33 -27.95 -21.28
C LEU A 31 13.80 -27.56 -21.30
N ARG A 32 14.27 -26.77 -20.33
CA ARG A 32 15.66 -26.34 -20.21
C ARG A 32 16.61 -27.51 -20.00
N ASP A 33 16.23 -28.46 -19.14
CA ASP A 33 17.00 -29.69 -18.90
C ASP A 33 17.05 -30.57 -20.16
N ALA A 34 15.92 -30.72 -20.85
CA ALA A 34 15.86 -31.45 -22.12
C ALA A 34 16.71 -30.78 -23.22
N MET A 35 16.75 -29.43 -23.24
CA MET A 35 17.58 -28.65 -24.15
C MET A 35 19.06 -28.85 -23.90
N LEU A 36 19.49 -28.81 -22.64
CA LEU A 36 20.87 -29.08 -22.25
C LEU A 36 21.30 -30.51 -22.63
N ALA A 37 20.43 -31.49 -22.40
CA ALA A 37 20.68 -32.87 -22.80
C ALA A 37 20.73 -33.07 -24.32
N ALA A 38 19.93 -32.30 -25.08
CA ALA A 38 19.94 -32.33 -26.55
C ALA A 38 21.18 -31.66 -27.15
N GLU A 39 21.72 -30.62 -26.50
CA GLU A 39 22.93 -29.93 -26.92
C GLU A 39 24.18 -30.82 -26.82
N ASP A 40 24.23 -31.71 -25.83
CA ASP A 40 25.27 -32.71 -25.70
C ASP A 40 25.13 -33.88 -26.72
N ASN A 41 23.97 -34.01 -27.37
CA ASN A 41 23.67 -35.08 -28.30
C ASN A 41 23.87 -34.66 -29.77
N ARG A 42 24.92 -35.20 -30.41
CA ARG A 42 25.35 -34.88 -31.79
C ARG A 42 24.33 -35.22 -32.89
N GLU A 43 23.24 -35.89 -32.56
CA GLU A 43 22.17 -36.23 -33.50
C GLU A 43 21.23 -35.06 -33.84
N PHE A 44 21.16 -34.02 -33.00
CA PHE A 44 20.31 -32.87 -33.26
C PHE A 44 20.99 -31.85 -34.18
N ALA A 45 20.22 -31.29 -35.12
CA ALA A 45 20.70 -30.19 -35.94
C ALA A 45 20.93 -28.94 -35.07
N PRO A 46 22.12 -28.30 -35.08
CA PRO A 46 22.44 -27.15 -34.24
C PRO A 46 21.42 -26.01 -34.34
N ALA A 47 20.89 -25.77 -35.56
CA ALA A 47 19.86 -24.76 -35.80
C ALA A 47 18.53 -25.04 -35.06
N ALA A 48 18.16 -26.31 -34.86
CA ALA A 48 16.96 -26.67 -34.12
C ALA A 48 17.12 -26.41 -32.62
N VAL A 49 18.33 -26.66 -32.09
CA VAL A 49 18.70 -26.34 -30.70
C VAL A 49 18.72 -24.82 -30.49
N ASP A 50 19.28 -24.04 -31.41
CA ASP A 50 19.30 -22.58 -31.30
C ASP A 50 17.89 -21.96 -31.33
N ILE A 51 17.02 -22.45 -32.22
CA ILE A 51 15.62 -22.01 -32.29
C ILE A 51 14.89 -22.33 -30.97
N ALA A 52 15.03 -23.55 -30.45
CA ALA A 52 14.38 -23.95 -29.20
C ALA A 52 14.90 -23.15 -27.98
N LYS A 53 16.19 -22.78 -27.94
CA LYS A 53 16.74 -21.88 -26.90
C LYS A 53 16.10 -20.50 -26.96
N THR A 54 15.93 -19.96 -28.16
CA THR A 54 15.30 -18.65 -28.39
C THR A 54 13.87 -18.63 -27.86
N TYR A 55 13.07 -19.65 -28.19
CA TYR A 55 11.69 -19.76 -27.70
C TYR A 55 11.61 -19.98 -26.19
N THR A 56 12.50 -20.81 -25.63
CA THR A 56 12.57 -21.02 -24.18
C THR A 56 12.92 -19.72 -23.44
N GLY A 57 13.85 -18.92 -23.97
CA GLY A 57 14.19 -17.60 -23.42
C GLY A 57 13.05 -16.59 -23.49
N LEU A 58 12.29 -16.57 -24.60
CA LEU A 58 11.10 -15.72 -24.74
C LEU A 58 10.01 -16.10 -23.72
N LEU A 59 9.76 -17.40 -23.54
CA LEU A 59 8.80 -17.90 -22.57
C LEU A 59 9.20 -17.57 -21.13
N ALA A 60 10.49 -17.63 -20.80
CA ALA A 60 10.99 -17.22 -19.49
C ALA A 60 10.77 -15.72 -19.24
N ALA A 61 11.09 -14.86 -20.21
CA ALA A 61 10.86 -13.42 -20.07
C ALA A 61 9.37 -13.06 -19.91
N MET A 62 8.47 -13.74 -20.63
CA MET A 62 7.03 -13.56 -20.46
C MET A 62 6.53 -14.01 -19.08
N LEU A 63 7.19 -14.99 -18.48
CA LEU A 63 6.88 -15.49 -17.14
C LEU A 63 7.33 -14.49 -16.07
N ASP A 64 8.53 -13.91 -16.20
CA ASP A 64 9.03 -12.86 -15.33
C ASP A 64 8.07 -11.65 -15.30
N ASP A 65 7.58 -11.20 -16.45
CA ASP A 65 6.61 -10.11 -16.55
C ASP A 65 5.28 -10.46 -15.84
N LEU A 66 4.85 -11.73 -15.93
CA LEU A 66 3.63 -12.21 -15.30
C LEU A 66 3.77 -12.35 -13.77
N GLU A 67 4.95 -12.72 -13.29
CA GLU A 67 5.32 -12.74 -11.87
C GLU A 67 5.26 -11.33 -11.28
N VAL A 68 5.92 -10.36 -11.92
CA VAL A 68 5.85 -8.95 -11.51
C VAL A 68 4.40 -8.45 -11.51
N GLY A 69 3.60 -8.84 -12.51
CA GLY A 69 2.17 -8.53 -12.54
C GLY A 69 1.40 -9.11 -11.34
N CYS A 70 1.69 -10.35 -10.95
CA CYS A 70 1.07 -11.00 -9.80
C CYS A 70 1.53 -10.41 -8.46
N GLU A 71 2.80 -10.04 -8.32
CA GLU A 71 3.30 -9.36 -7.12
C GLU A 71 2.61 -8.01 -6.92
N ASN A 72 2.49 -7.21 -7.98
CA ASN A 72 1.78 -5.95 -7.94
C ASN A 72 0.28 -6.12 -7.60
N ALA A 73 -0.36 -7.16 -8.16
CA ALA A 73 -1.75 -7.49 -7.84
C ALA A 73 -1.92 -7.98 -6.40
N SER A 74 -0.97 -8.76 -5.88
CA SER A 74 -0.91 -9.20 -4.48
C SER A 74 -0.78 -8.02 -3.54
N PHE A 75 0.10 -7.07 -3.85
CA PHE A 75 0.25 -5.83 -3.09
C PHE A 75 -1.03 -5.00 -3.10
N ALA A 76 -1.65 -4.80 -4.27
CA ALA A 76 -2.92 -4.08 -4.38
C ALA A 76 -4.08 -4.78 -3.65
N LEU A 77 -4.07 -6.12 -3.61
CA LEU A 77 -5.05 -6.89 -2.83
C LEU A 77 -4.79 -6.79 -1.34
N ALA A 78 -3.54 -6.83 -0.89
CA ALA A 78 -3.19 -6.61 0.51
C ALA A 78 -3.59 -5.20 0.97
N ASP A 79 -3.39 -4.19 0.11
CA ASP A 79 -3.83 -2.81 0.34
C ASP A 79 -5.36 -2.68 0.39
N ALA A 80 -6.08 -3.38 -0.51
CA ALA A 80 -7.55 -3.41 -0.51
C ALA A 80 -8.17 -4.26 0.62
N GLN A 81 -7.45 -5.27 1.12
CA GLN A 81 -7.83 -6.16 2.22
C GLN A 81 -7.56 -5.57 3.59
N ARG A 82 -6.66 -4.59 3.68
CA ARG A 82 -6.55 -3.75 4.87
C ARG A 82 -7.94 -3.22 5.16
N GLU A 83 -8.59 -3.77 6.20
CA GLU A 83 -9.57 -2.99 6.94
C GLU A 83 -8.88 -1.65 7.21
N PRO A 84 -9.54 -0.49 6.99
CA PRO A 84 -8.91 0.80 7.19
C PRO A 84 -8.22 0.72 8.54
N GLU A 85 -6.90 0.70 8.51
CA GLU A 85 -6.06 0.25 9.60
C GLU A 85 -6.25 1.29 10.68
N ALA A 86 -7.24 1.06 11.56
CA ALA A 86 -7.84 2.09 12.39
C ALA A 86 -7.95 3.46 11.67
N ALA A 87 -8.67 3.56 10.54
CA ALA A 87 -8.97 4.84 9.86
C ALA A 87 -7.98 5.96 10.21
N GLU A 88 -6.74 5.86 9.72
CA GLU A 88 -5.78 6.96 9.71
C GLU A 88 -5.86 7.92 10.94
N VAL A 89 -5.03 7.70 11.96
CA VAL A 89 -4.43 8.86 12.69
C VAL A 89 -3.59 9.71 11.71
N GLU A 90 -3.43 9.25 10.46
CA GLU A 90 -2.92 9.99 9.32
C GLU A 90 -3.78 11.23 9.04
N GLY A 91 -3.13 12.39 9.19
CA GLY A 91 -3.73 13.68 8.89
C GLY A 91 -4.11 14.51 10.11
N LYS A 92 -4.70 14.00 11.20
CA LYS A 92 -5.19 14.91 12.28
C LYS A 92 -4.04 15.64 12.99
N GLN A 93 -2.99 14.92 13.38
CA GLN A 93 -1.79 15.54 13.96
C GLN A 93 -1.08 16.43 12.93
N ASP A 94 -1.07 16.05 11.65
CA ASP A 94 -0.48 16.86 10.58
C ASP A 94 -1.27 18.14 10.31
N ILE A 95 -2.60 18.08 10.38
CA ILE A 95 -3.50 19.22 10.26
C ILE A 95 -3.32 20.13 11.47
N ALA A 96 -3.24 19.59 12.68
CA ALA A 96 -2.95 20.35 13.90
C ALA A 96 -1.60 21.08 13.78
N SER A 97 -0.56 20.36 13.31
CA SER A 97 0.78 20.91 13.08
C SER A 97 0.78 22.02 12.02
N ARG A 98 -0.02 21.89 10.95
CA ARG A 98 -0.18 22.92 9.90
C ARG A 98 -1.07 24.09 10.34
N LEU A 99 -2.01 23.84 11.24
CA LEU A 99 -2.93 24.83 11.78
C LEU A 99 -2.25 25.73 12.81
N LEU A 100 -1.31 25.19 13.59
CA LEU A 100 -0.61 25.90 14.66
C LEU A 100 -0.01 27.25 14.20
N PRO A 101 0.78 27.34 13.11
CA PRO A 101 1.28 28.63 12.63
C PRO A 101 0.16 29.62 12.27
N ALA A 102 -0.95 29.13 11.71
CA ALA A 102 -2.08 29.98 11.35
C ALA A 102 -2.80 30.53 12.60
N ILE A 103 -2.94 29.72 13.63
CA ILE A 103 -3.50 30.13 14.94
C ILE A 103 -2.59 31.15 15.60
N GLN A 104 -1.28 30.93 15.63
CA GLN A 104 -0.29 31.82 16.25
C GLN A 104 -0.25 33.22 15.61
N LEU A 105 -0.71 33.38 14.37
CA LEU A 105 -0.87 34.69 13.73
C LEU A 105 -2.11 35.47 14.24
N THR A 106 -3.01 34.81 14.97
CA THR A 106 -4.21 35.42 15.54
C THR A 106 -3.98 35.84 16.99
N ARG A 107 -4.72 36.85 17.47
CA ARG A 107 -4.70 37.27 18.88
C ARG A 107 -5.13 36.16 19.84
N ALA A 108 -6.01 35.25 19.40
CA ALA A 108 -6.52 34.14 20.19
C ALA A 108 -5.50 32.99 20.33
N GLY A 109 -4.57 32.88 19.38
CA GLY A 109 -3.47 31.93 19.40
C GLY A 109 -2.18 32.45 20.03
N ASP A 110 -2.19 33.68 20.55
CA ASP A 110 -1.03 34.25 21.23
C ASP A 110 -0.73 33.42 22.48
N ASN A 111 0.50 32.91 22.59
CA ASN A 111 0.98 31.94 23.59
C ASN A 111 0.56 30.47 23.39
N VAL A 112 -0.08 30.07 22.29
CA VAL A 112 -0.25 28.64 21.97
C VAL A 112 1.10 28.08 21.49
N GLN A 113 1.60 27.07 22.20
CA GLN A 113 2.88 26.42 21.92
C GLN A 113 2.71 25.17 21.07
N ASP A 114 1.70 24.36 21.36
CA ASP A 114 1.49 23.08 20.67
C ASP A 114 0.01 22.66 20.66
N ILE A 115 -0.33 21.79 19.71
CA ILE A 115 -1.62 21.12 19.60
C ILE A 115 -1.35 19.62 19.41
N VAL A 116 -1.69 18.83 20.43
CA VAL A 116 -1.40 17.40 20.46
C VAL A 116 -2.69 16.62 20.37
N ILE A 117 -2.77 15.69 19.43
CA ILE A 117 -3.90 14.77 19.28
C ILE A 117 -3.66 13.54 20.15
N ASP A 118 -4.66 13.15 20.93
CA ASP A 118 -4.64 11.90 21.70
C ASP A 118 -4.53 10.69 20.76
N ARG A 119 -3.94 9.60 21.24
CA ARG A 119 -3.85 8.30 20.57
C ARG A 119 -5.23 7.73 20.18
N SER A 120 -6.30 8.12 20.88
CA SER A 120 -7.67 7.78 20.50
C SER A 120 -8.16 8.50 19.25
N GLY A 121 -7.57 9.66 18.91
CA GLY A 121 -8.02 10.53 17.82
C GLY A 121 -9.30 11.32 18.13
N ASP A 122 -9.82 11.22 19.35
CA ASP A 122 -11.08 11.83 19.79
C ASP A 122 -10.89 13.18 20.50
N PHE A 123 -9.66 13.48 20.93
CA PHE A 123 -9.33 14.70 21.68
C PHE A 123 -8.08 15.39 21.14
N ALA A 124 -8.10 16.72 21.16
CA ALA A 124 -6.95 17.58 20.93
C ALA A 124 -6.64 18.34 22.24
N GLU A 125 -5.38 18.41 22.61
CA GLU A 125 -4.89 19.21 23.73
C GLU A 125 -4.19 20.45 23.19
N ILE A 126 -4.66 21.63 23.57
CA ILE A 126 -4.01 22.90 23.24
C ILE A 126 -3.11 23.28 24.42
N HIS A 127 -1.80 23.33 24.16
CA HIS A 127 -0.78 23.63 25.15
C HIS A 127 -0.36 25.10 25.06
N TYR A 128 -0.52 25.86 26.14
CA TYR A 128 -0.09 27.25 26.23
C TYR A 128 1.29 27.35 26.89
N ALA A 129 2.06 28.37 26.51
CA ALA A 129 3.35 28.67 27.11
C ALA A 129 3.28 28.95 28.64
N THR A 130 2.10 29.27 29.16
CA THR A 130 1.83 29.43 30.61
C THR A 130 1.75 28.09 31.35
N GLY A 131 1.77 26.96 30.64
CA GLY A 131 1.53 25.62 31.19
C GLY A 131 0.06 25.24 31.29
N THR A 132 -0.85 26.09 30.79
CA THR A 132 -2.28 25.77 30.71
C THR A 132 -2.53 24.79 29.57
N VAL A 133 -3.34 23.76 29.81
CA VAL A 133 -3.76 22.79 28.79
C VAL A 133 -5.28 22.83 28.66
N ILE A 134 -5.78 23.00 27.45
CA ILE A 134 -7.22 22.98 27.15
C ILE A 134 -7.53 21.72 26.34
N PRO A 135 -8.31 20.77 26.88
CA PRO A 135 -8.78 19.63 26.11
C PRO A 135 -9.98 20.02 25.24
N VAL A 136 -9.96 19.60 23.98
CA VAL A 136 -10.99 19.86 22.97
C VAL A 136 -11.46 18.53 22.40
N GLY A 137 -12.75 18.24 22.51
CA GLY A 137 -13.34 17.07 21.86
C GLY A 137 -13.42 17.27 20.35
N ILE A 138 -12.83 16.34 19.60
CA ILE A 138 -12.78 16.34 18.13
C ILE A 138 -13.41 15.05 17.60
N SER A 139 -14.67 14.81 18.00
CA SER A 139 -15.41 13.57 17.76
C SER A 139 -15.81 13.32 16.30
N CYS A 140 -15.20 14.02 15.35
CA CYS A 140 -15.52 13.94 13.93
C CYS A 140 -14.32 13.43 13.14
N ASP A 141 -14.58 12.53 12.20
CA ASP A 141 -13.58 11.93 11.30
C ASP A 141 -13.11 12.89 10.19
N SER A 142 -13.55 14.16 10.23
CA SER A 142 -13.19 15.18 9.25
C SER A 142 -12.17 16.17 9.81
N GLY A 143 -11.07 16.37 9.09
CA GLY A 143 -10.05 17.37 9.42
C GLY A 143 -10.59 18.81 9.51
N ILE A 144 -11.63 19.15 8.72
CA ILE A 144 -12.28 20.46 8.77
C ILE A 144 -13.04 20.65 10.09
N ALA A 145 -13.74 19.60 10.56
CA ALA A 145 -14.47 19.65 11.82
C ALA A 145 -13.49 19.89 12.99
N MET A 146 -12.35 19.18 12.99
CA MET A 146 -11.27 19.39 13.97
C MET A 146 -10.79 20.85 14.00
N ILE A 147 -10.50 21.45 12.83
CA ILE A 147 -10.06 22.86 12.74
C ILE A 147 -11.11 23.79 13.37
N ILE A 148 -12.39 23.57 13.08
CA ILE A 148 -13.47 24.39 13.62
C ILE A 148 -13.55 24.27 15.14
N ASP A 149 -13.46 23.06 15.68
CA ASP A 149 -13.59 22.81 17.11
C ASP A 149 -12.39 23.38 17.89
N VAL A 150 -11.17 23.26 17.36
CA VAL A 150 -9.98 23.92 17.90
C VAL A 150 -10.13 25.44 17.87
N CYS A 151 -10.55 26.02 16.74
CA CYS A 151 -10.75 27.47 16.62
C CYS A 151 -11.84 27.99 17.58
N LYS A 152 -12.91 27.22 17.81
CA LYS A 152 -13.95 27.58 18.80
C LYS A 152 -13.42 27.54 20.22
N ALA A 153 -12.53 26.60 20.55
CA ALA A 153 -11.95 26.51 21.89
C ALA A 153 -11.00 27.70 22.21
N LEU A 154 -10.49 28.38 21.19
CA LEU A 154 -9.62 29.55 21.32
C LEU A 154 -10.38 30.89 21.44
N MET A 155 -11.69 30.92 21.15
CA MET A 155 -12.54 32.12 21.19
C MET A 155 -13.31 32.24 22.50
#